data_AF-A0A2N2EAN8-F1
#
_entry.id   AF-A0A2N2EAN8-F1
#
_cell.length_a   1.000
_cell.length_b   1.000
_cell.length_c   1.000
_cell.angle_alpha   90.00
_cell.angle_beta   90.00
_cell.angle_gamma   90.00
#
_symmetry.space_group_name_H-M   'P 1'
#
loop_
_entity.id
_entity.type
_entity.pdbx_description
1 polymer ?
#
loop_
_entity_poly.entity_id
_entity_poly.type
_entity_poly.pdbx_seq_one_letter_code
_entity_poly.pdbx_strand_id
1 'polypeptide(L)'
;MNWSVFYLVALLNTLFCLSQYLAEQLDKKRGNLPSRKSIISSSKQKFLYWEDFYTQTYGDLFGLVWITNGFIHLAIKGEITNLEWVIFIAFSIILATIFAWMNLRPSHKPDWGYPQKGKISLGGISHLPYFGILSGMALICFINIISGDLRGAPLWATLAGGLFYIIMTVADIKSGNFDEFKTV
;
A
#
# COMPACT_ATOMS: atom_id res chain seq x y z
N MET A 1 22.48 7.39 -10.33
CA MET A 1 21.40 6.43 -10.03
C MET A 1 21.88 5.05 -10.48
N ASN A 2 21.92 4.06 -9.59
CA ASN A 2 22.32 2.70 -9.98
C ASN A 2 21.08 1.97 -10.49
N TRP A 3 21.00 1.74 -11.80
CA TRP A 3 19.86 1.10 -12.45
C TRP A 3 19.60 -0.31 -11.93
N SER A 4 20.63 -1.04 -11.49
CA SER A 4 20.48 -2.38 -10.93
C SER A 4 19.70 -2.37 -9.61
N VAL A 5 19.86 -1.34 -8.79
CA VAL A 5 19.09 -1.17 -7.55
C VAL A 5 17.63 -0.90 -7.87
N PHE A 6 17.37 -0.04 -8.84
CA PHE A 6 16.00 0.25 -9.28
C PHE A 6 15.30 -1.00 -9.83
N TYR A 7 15.96 -1.78 -10.69
CA TYR A 7 15.39 -3.03 -11.23
C TYR A 7 15.13 -4.05 -10.13
N LEU A 8 16.01 -4.15 -9.13
CA LEU A 8 15.80 -5.03 -7.99
C LEU A 8 14.58 -4.59 -7.16
N VAL A 9 14.45 -3.29 -6.86
CA VAL A 9 13.29 -2.74 -6.14
C VAL A 9 12.00 -3.01 -6.92
N ALA A 10 11.99 -2.76 -8.23
CA ALA A 10 10.83 -3.02 -9.08
C ALA A 10 10.45 -4.50 -9.11
N LEU A 11 11.44 -5.40 -9.22
CA LEU A 11 11.22 -6.84 -9.21
C LEU A 11 10.66 -7.31 -7.87
N LEU A 12 11.28 -6.92 -6.76
CA LEU A 12 10.83 -7.32 -5.41
C LEU A 12 9.43 -6.80 -5.10
N ASN A 13 9.13 -5.56 -5.48
CA ASN A 13 7.79 -4.99 -5.32
C ASN A 13 6.75 -5.76 -6.15
N THR A 14 7.07 -6.06 -7.42
CA THR A 14 6.19 -6.84 -8.30
C THR A 14 5.93 -8.23 -7.74
N LEU A 15 6.96 -8.91 -7.24
CA LEU A 15 6.83 -10.21 -6.59
C LEU A 15 5.96 -10.13 -5.33
N PHE A 16 6.07 -9.05 -4.55
CA PHE A 16 5.24 -8.85 -3.38
C PHE A 16 3.76 -8.63 -3.76
N CYS A 17 3.46 -7.76 -4.71
CA CYS A 17 2.10 -7.57 -5.23
C CYS A 17 1.54 -8.88 -5.81
N LEU A 18 2.35 -9.65 -6.54
CA LEU A 18 1.95 -10.97 -7.02
C LEU A 18 1.63 -11.92 -5.86
N SER A 19 2.39 -11.89 -4.77
CA SER A 19 2.11 -12.73 -3.59
C SER A 19 0.78 -12.36 -2.93
N GLN A 20 0.43 -11.07 -2.88
CA GLN A 20 -0.87 -10.60 -2.37
C GLN A 20 -2.01 -11.07 -3.27
N TYR A 21 -1.87 -10.92 -4.58
CA TYR A 21 -2.82 -11.43 -5.56
C TYR A 21 -3.01 -12.95 -5.44
N LEU A 22 -1.92 -13.71 -5.30
CA LEU A 22 -2.01 -15.17 -5.09
C LEU A 22 -2.68 -15.52 -3.76
N ALA A 23 -2.41 -14.78 -2.69
CA ALA A 23 -3.07 -14.97 -1.39
C ALA A 23 -4.58 -14.74 -1.50
N GLU A 24 -5.02 -13.71 -2.23
CA GLU A 24 -6.42 -13.48 -2.53
C GLU A 24 -7.04 -14.65 -3.30
N GLN A 25 -6.38 -15.14 -4.37
CA GLN A 25 -6.89 -16.27 -5.14
C GLN A 25 -7.02 -17.55 -4.29
N LEU A 26 -6.11 -17.75 -3.33
CA LEU A 26 -6.21 -18.86 -2.37
C LEU A 26 -7.41 -18.70 -1.43
N ASP A 27 -7.65 -17.52 -0.88
CA ASP A 27 -8.81 -17.26 -0.03
C ASP A 27 -10.13 -17.41 -0.80
N LYS A 28 -10.17 -16.95 -2.05
CA LYS A 28 -11.29 -17.19 -2.96
C LYS A 28 -11.53 -18.69 -3.17
N LYS A 29 -10.48 -19.46 -3.47
CA LYS A 29 -10.57 -20.92 -3.67
C LYS A 29 -11.08 -21.65 -2.42
N ARG A 30 -10.74 -21.14 -1.23
CA ARG A 30 -11.21 -21.67 0.06
C ARG A 30 -12.63 -21.26 0.43
N GLY A 31 -13.28 -20.41 -0.37
CA GLY A 31 -14.62 -19.89 -0.08
C GLY A 31 -14.63 -18.80 0.99
N ASN A 32 -13.47 -18.21 1.30
CA ASN A 32 -13.36 -17.12 2.30
C ASN A 32 -13.75 -15.76 1.72
N LEU A 33 -13.75 -15.61 0.40
CA LEU A 33 -14.11 -14.38 -0.31
C LEU A 33 -15.40 -14.57 -1.13
N PRO A 34 -16.30 -13.58 -1.16
CA PRO A 34 -17.43 -13.54 -2.09
C PRO A 34 -16.98 -13.55 -3.55
N SER A 35 -17.88 -13.86 -4.48
CA SER A 35 -17.57 -13.78 -5.91
C SER A 35 -17.24 -12.34 -6.34
N ARG A 36 -16.32 -12.19 -7.29
CA ARG A 36 -15.93 -10.86 -7.77
C ARG A 36 -17.13 -10.11 -8.37
N LYS A 37 -17.23 -8.81 -8.05
CA LYS A 37 -18.36 -7.92 -8.42
C LYS A 37 -19.71 -8.33 -7.81
N SER A 38 -19.75 -9.23 -6.84
CA SER A 38 -20.98 -9.49 -6.08
C SER A 38 -21.43 -8.26 -5.31
N ILE A 39 -22.74 -8.10 -5.14
CA ILE A 39 -23.30 -7.13 -4.20
C ILE A 39 -23.18 -7.67 -2.79
N ILE A 40 -22.69 -6.84 -1.87
CA ILE A 40 -22.55 -7.19 -0.47
C ILE A 40 -23.95 -7.31 0.14
N SER A 41 -24.21 -8.40 0.87
CA SER A 41 -25.49 -8.62 1.54
C SER A 41 -25.87 -7.42 2.42
N SER A 42 -27.15 -7.07 2.47
CA SER A 42 -27.69 -5.89 3.17
C SER A 42 -27.23 -4.52 2.64
N SER A 43 -26.62 -4.47 1.45
CA SER A 43 -26.09 -3.23 0.85
C SER A 43 -26.39 -3.14 -0.66
N LYS A 44 -26.14 -1.98 -1.26
CA LYS A 44 -26.04 -1.79 -2.73
C LYS A 44 -24.57 -1.72 -3.21
N GLN A 45 -23.61 -1.87 -2.30
CA GLN A 45 -22.19 -1.74 -2.61
C GLN A 45 -21.61 -3.06 -3.14
N LYS A 46 -20.62 -2.94 -4.02
CA LYS A 46 -19.89 -4.08 -4.58
C LYS A 46 -18.75 -4.50 -3.66
N PHE A 47 -18.51 -5.80 -3.57
CA PHE A 47 -17.30 -6.36 -3.00
C PHE A 47 -16.10 -6.07 -3.91
N LEU A 48 -15.01 -5.58 -3.35
CA LEU A 48 -13.82 -5.16 -4.08
C LEU A 48 -12.70 -6.18 -3.97
N TYR A 49 -12.15 -6.56 -5.11
CA TYR A 49 -10.94 -7.37 -5.22
C TYR A 49 -9.68 -6.49 -5.25
N TRP A 50 -8.51 -7.09 -5.08
CA TRP A 50 -7.21 -6.42 -5.14
C TRP A 50 -7.06 -5.59 -6.42
N GLU A 51 -7.45 -6.17 -7.57
CA GLU A 51 -7.37 -5.47 -8.86
C GLU A 51 -8.41 -4.35 -9.05
N ASP A 52 -9.37 -4.21 -8.14
CA ASP A 52 -10.40 -3.15 -8.23
C ASP A 52 -9.92 -1.82 -7.62
N PHE A 53 -8.84 -1.83 -6.86
CA PHE A 53 -8.22 -0.63 -6.29
C PHE A 53 -7.16 -0.04 -7.23
N TYR A 54 -7.28 1.24 -7.55
CA TYR A 54 -6.28 1.95 -8.35
C TYR A 54 -4.96 2.07 -7.60
N THR A 55 -5.00 2.32 -6.29
CA THR A 55 -3.81 2.35 -5.44
C THR A 55 -3.08 1.03 -5.46
N GLN A 56 -3.74 -0.12 -5.44
CA GLN A 56 -3.03 -1.41 -5.46
C GLN A 56 -2.58 -1.81 -6.86
N THR A 57 -3.47 -1.70 -7.84
CA THR A 57 -3.18 -2.12 -9.21
C THR A 57 -2.11 -1.25 -9.87
N TYR A 58 -2.08 0.05 -9.58
CA TYR A 58 -1.17 0.98 -10.23
C TYR A 58 -0.25 1.68 -9.22
N GLY A 59 -0.81 2.17 -8.10
CA GLY A 59 -0.04 2.88 -7.09
C GLY A 59 1.08 2.01 -6.49
N ASP A 60 0.76 0.82 -6.02
CA ASP A 60 1.70 -0.12 -5.41
C ASP A 60 2.68 -0.64 -6.46
N LEU A 61 2.17 -1.10 -7.62
CA LEU A 61 3.02 -1.65 -8.67
C LEU A 61 3.99 -0.65 -9.29
N PHE A 62 3.58 0.61 -9.48
CA PHE A 62 4.39 1.60 -10.21
C PHE A 62 4.80 2.79 -9.35
N GLY A 63 3.87 3.37 -8.58
CA GLY A 63 4.13 4.56 -7.77
C GLY A 63 5.10 4.30 -6.62
N LEU A 64 4.86 3.24 -5.83
CA LEU A 64 5.67 2.93 -4.65
C LEU A 64 7.09 2.49 -5.02
N VAL A 65 7.30 1.88 -6.19
CA VAL A 65 8.65 1.53 -6.68
C VAL A 65 9.58 2.75 -6.70
N TRP A 66 9.09 3.92 -7.13
CA TRP A 66 9.88 5.13 -7.17
C TRP A 66 10.18 5.71 -5.79
N ILE A 67 9.23 5.59 -4.85
CA ILE A 67 9.42 6.03 -3.46
C ILE A 67 10.42 5.11 -2.77
N THR A 68 10.25 3.79 -2.87
CA THR A 68 11.19 2.81 -2.33
C THR A 68 12.59 2.99 -2.88
N ASN A 69 12.72 3.29 -4.18
CA ASN A 69 14.03 3.58 -4.77
C ASN A 69 14.69 4.83 -4.15
N GLY A 70 13.93 5.87 -3.83
CA GLY A 70 14.43 7.03 -3.08
C GLY A 70 14.96 6.66 -1.71
N PHE A 71 14.18 5.86 -0.97
CA PHE A 71 14.59 5.38 0.35
C PHE A 71 15.86 4.53 0.30
N ILE A 72 15.94 3.58 -0.63
CA ILE A 72 17.13 2.72 -0.79
C ILE A 72 18.34 3.55 -1.22
N HIS A 73 18.15 4.60 -2.01
CA HIS A 73 19.22 5.53 -2.36
C HIS A 73 19.83 6.20 -1.12
N LEU A 74 19.00 6.73 -0.22
CA LEU A 74 19.43 7.32 1.05
C LEU A 74 20.16 6.28 1.91
N ALA A 75 19.60 5.06 2.01
CA ALA A 75 20.17 3.99 2.81
C ALA A 75 21.57 3.58 2.33
N ILE A 76 21.75 3.37 1.02
CA ILE A 76 23.04 2.94 0.44
C ILE A 76 24.11 4.03 0.60
N LYS A 77 23.71 5.30 0.55
CA LYS A 77 24.63 6.42 0.76
C LYS A 77 24.97 6.68 2.23
N GLY A 78 24.28 6.02 3.16
CA GLY A 78 24.44 6.29 4.59
C GLY A 78 23.85 7.64 5.01
N GLU A 79 22.89 8.17 4.25
CA GLU A 79 22.21 9.44 4.55
C GLU A 79 21.10 9.26 5.60
N ILE A 80 20.68 8.01 5.89
CA ILE A 80 19.70 7.70 6.96
C ILE A 80 20.41 7.55 8.31
N THR A 81 20.13 8.47 9.22
CA THR A 81 20.63 8.48 10.60
C THR A 81 20.00 7.39 11.47
N ASN A 82 20.62 7.08 12.62
CA ASN A 82 20.06 6.14 13.60
C ASN A 82 18.67 6.56 14.10
N LEU A 83 18.45 7.87 14.27
CA LEU A 83 17.15 8.39 14.69
C LEU A 83 16.10 8.16 13.60
N GLU A 84 16.45 8.36 12.33
CA GLU A 84 15.54 8.09 11.22
C GLU A 84 15.21 6.60 11.06
N TRP A 85 16.15 5.70 11.33
CA TRP A 85 15.84 4.26 11.40
C TRP A 85 14.83 3.93 12.51
N VAL A 86 14.95 4.57 13.68
CA VAL A 86 13.97 4.42 14.78
C VAL A 86 12.61 4.97 14.36
N ILE A 87 12.57 6.18 13.76
CA ILE A 87 11.34 6.79 13.23
C ILE A 87 10.69 5.88 12.19
N PHE A 88 11.48 5.36 11.25
CA PHE A 88 11.03 4.44 10.21
C PHE A 88 10.32 3.22 10.81
N ILE A 89 10.96 2.53 11.77
CA ILE A 89 10.39 1.31 12.38
C ILE A 89 9.12 1.66 13.17
N ALA A 90 9.18 2.68 14.03
CA ALA A 90 8.06 3.08 14.86
C ALA A 90 6.86 3.49 14.00
N PHE A 91 7.08 4.33 12.99
CA PHE A 91 6.03 4.80 12.10
C PHE A 91 5.41 3.67 11.27
N SER A 92 6.25 2.74 10.78
CA SER A 92 5.77 1.57 10.02
C SER A 92 4.81 0.71 10.84
N ILE A 93 5.14 0.45 12.10
CA ILE A 93 4.31 -0.34 13.03
C ILE A 93 3.02 0.40 13.38
N ILE A 94 3.13 1.70 13.70
CA ILE A 94 1.98 2.54 14.06
C ILE A 94 0.99 2.61 12.91
N LEU A 95 1.45 2.88 11.68
CA LEU A 95 0.55 2.98 10.53
C LEU A 95 -0.05 1.63 10.12
N ALA A 96 0.71 0.54 10.17
CA ALA A 96 0.14 -0.79 9.95
C ALA A 96 -0.98 -1.10 10.96
N THR A 97 -0.78 -0.73 12.23
CA THR A 97 -1.76 -0.95 13.30
C THR A 97 -3.00 -0.08 13.13
N ILE A 98 -2.82 1.22 12.81
CA ILE A 98 -3.93 2.13 12.53
C ILE A 98 -4.72 1.63 11.31
N PHE A 99 -4.05 1.24 10.24
CA PHE A 99 -4.68 0.70 9.04
C PHE A 99 -5.48 -0.58 9.34
N ALA A 100 -4.90 -1.53 10.08
CA ALA A 100 -5.61 -2.72 10.53
C ALA A 100 -6.87 -2.34 11.33
N TRP A 101 -6.73 -1.44 12.30
CA TRP A 101 -7.84 -1.01 13.15
C TRP A 101 -8.94 -0.31 12.35
N MET A 102 -8.59 0.55 11.40
CA MET A 102 -9.55 1.23 10.53
C MET A 102 -10.36 0.24 9.70
N ASN A 103 -9.71 -0.76 9.11
CA ASN A 103 -10.38 -1.71 8.21
C ASN A 103 -11.10 -2.85 8.94
N LEU A 104 -10.77 -3.13 10.21
CA LEU A 104 -11.50 -4.10 11.02
C LEU A 104 -12.81 -3.55 11.60
N ARG A 105 -13.07 -2.24 11.48
CA ARG A 105 -14.27 -1.58 12.00
C ARG A 105 -15.55 -2.02 11.27
N PRO A 106 -16.72 -1.93 11.93
CA PRO A 106 -18.02 -2.21 11.29
C PRO A 106 -18.33 -1.34 10.07
N SER A 107 -17.81 -0.10 10.04
CA SER A 107 -18.04 0.86 8.97
C SER A 107 -17.15 0.64 7.75
N HIS A 108 -16.16 -0.25 7.82
CA HIS A 108 -15.32 -0.56 6.67
C HIS A 108 -16.11 -1.38 5.65
N LYS A 109 -16.10 -0.94 4.40
CA LYS A 109 -16.73 -1.63 3.28
C LYS A 109 -15.95 -2.91 2.96
N PRO A 110 -16.58 -4.09 3.01
CA PRO A 110 -15.90 -5.35 2.73
C PRO A 110 -15.12 -5.38 1.41
N ASP A 111 -13.88 -5.83 1.50
CA ASP A 111 -12.94 -5.99 0.37
C ASP A 111 -12.07 -7.26 0.51
N TRP A 112 -11.17 -7.47 -0.45
CA TRP A 112 -10.28 -8.64 -0.50
C TRP A 112 -9.39 -8.80 0.74
N GLY A 113 -8.99 -7.69 1.39
CA GLY A 113 -8.14 -7.69 2.57
C GLY A 113 -8.95 -7.90 3.85
N TYR A 114 -10.16 -7.35 3.89
CA TYR A 114 -11.07 -7.35 5.03
C TYR A 114 -12.47 -7.78 4.59
N PRO A 115 -12.68 -9.09 4.39
CA PRO A 115 -13.86 -9.59 3.66
C PRO A 115 -15.17 -9.49 4.45
N GLN A 116 -15.09 -9.21 5.74
CA GLN A 116 -16.22 -8.97 6.62
C GLN A 116 -15.75 -8.30 7.90
N LYS A 117 -16.68 -7.68 8.62
CA LYS A 117 -16.43 -7.00 9.90
C LYS A 117 -15.56 -7.85 10.83
N GLY A 118 -14.47 -7.26 11.31
CA GLY A 118 -13.56 -7.88 12.28
C GLY A 118 -12.76 -9.07 11.75
N LYS A 119 -12.77 -9.36 10.44
CA LYS A 119 -11.94 -10.40 9.84
C LYS A 119 -10.94 -9.82 8.86
N ILE A 120 -9.81 -10.49 8.79
CA ILE A 120 -8.71 -10.20 7.87
C ILE A 120 -8.41 -11.46 7.05
N SER A 121 -8.23 -11.31 5.75
CA SER A 121 -7.84 -12.38 4.83
C SER A 121 -6.32 -12.60 4.87
N LEU A 122 -5.83 -13.67 4.24
CA LEU A 122 -4.39 -13.86 4.03
C LEU A 122 -3.79 -12.70 3.22
N GLY A 123 -4.57 -12.19 2.26
CA GLY A 123 -4.23 -11.00 1.49
C GLY A 123 -4.08 -9.75 2.36
N GLY A 124 -5.03 -9.53 3.27
CA GLY A 124 -4.95 -8.43 4.24
C GLY A 124 -3.76 -8.57 5.19
N ILE A 125 -3.49 -9.80 5.68
CA ILE A 125 -2.34 -10.08 6.54
C ILE A 125 -1.02 -9.76 5.83
N SER A 126 -0.87 -10.12 4.56
CA SER A 126 0.35 -9.82 3.79
C SER A 126 0.45 -8.34 3.40
N HIS A 127 -0.68 -7.66 3.18
CA HIS A 127 -0.71 -6.23 2.88
C HIS A 127 -0.37 -5.34 4.07
N LEU A 128 -0.67 -5.75 5.30
CA LEU A 128 -0.36 -4.96 6.49
C LEU A 128 1.10 -4.55 6.67
N PRO A 129 2.07 -5.48 6.71
CA PRO A 129 3.48 -5.12 6.83
C PRO A 129 3.97 -4.34 5.61
N TYR A 130 3.45 -4.64 4.42
CA TYR A 130 3.76 -3.92 3.19
C TYR A 130 3.36 -2.44 3.29
N PHE A 131 2.10 -2.17 3.65
CA PHE A 131 1.59 -0.82 3.85
C PHE A 131 2.40 -0.04 4.88
N GLY A 132 2.67 -0.67 6.03
CA GLY A 132 3.46 -0.06 7.12
C GLY A 132 4.86 0.33 6.65
N ILE A 133 5.62 -0.64 6.13
CA ILE A 133 7.00 -0.44 5.68
C ILE A 133 7.07 0.65 4.60
N LEU A 134 6.20 0.60 3.59
CA LEU A 134 6.25 1.58 2.50
C LEU A 134 5.83 2.98 2.93
N SER A 135 4.88 3.08 3.87
CA SER A 135 4.55 4.36 4.49
C SER A 135 5.72 4.92 5.31
N GLY A 136 6.45 4.07 6.03
CA GLY A 136 7.69 4.43 6.71
C GLY A 136 8.76 4.93 5.75
N MET A 137 8.97 4.22 4.63
CA MET A 137 9.92 4.64 3.59
C MET A 137 9.54 6.00 3.00
N ALA A 138 8.25 6.22 2.73
CA ALA A 138 7.73 7.49 2.23
C ALA A 138 7.98 8.63 3.23
N LEU A 139 7.78 8.39 4.54
CA LEU A 139 8.05 9.38 5.58
C LEU A 139 9.54 9.74 5.64
N ILE A 140 10.44 8.75 5.62
CA ILE A 140 11.89 9.04 5.63
C ILE A 140 12.30 9.82 4.39
N CYS A 141 11.78 9.44 3.21
CA CYS A 141 11.99 10.22 2.00
C CYS A 141 11.52 11.67 2.21
N PHE A 142 10.32 11.88 2.74
CA PHE A 142 9.78 13.22 2.99
C PHE A 142 10.65 14.05 3.95
N ILE A 143 11.11 13.47 5.05
CA ILE A 143 12.04 14.12 5.99
C ILE A 143 13.32 14.54 5.25
N ASN A 144 13.91 13.63 4.47
CA ASN A 144 15.14 13.88 3.74
C ASN A 144 14.97 14.84 2.56
N ILE A 145 13.76 14.98 1.99
CA ILE A 145 13.44 16.04 1.03
C ILE A 145 13.50 17.40 1.72
N ILE A 146 12.94 17.52 2.93
CA ILE A 146 12.90 18.79 3.69
C ILE A 146 14.29 19.16 4.22
N SER A 147 15.01 18.21 4.81
CA SER A 147 16.40 18.40 5.28
C SER A 147 17.36 18.67 4.13
N GLY A 148 16.95 18.31 2.91
CA GLY A 148 17.73 18.48 1.70
C GLY A 148 18.77 17.38 1.53
N ASP A 149 18.62 16.20 2.09
CA ASP A 149 19.54 15.07 1.86
C ASP A 149 19.14 14.29 0.60
N LEU A 150 17.84 14.20 0.29
CA LEU A 150 17.35 13.64 -0.97
C LEU A 150 17.36 14.70 -2.09
N ARG A 151 18.34 14.63 -2.99
CA ARG A 151 18.54 15.60 -4.09
C ARG A 151 18.68 14.95 -5.47
N GLY A 152 18.57 15.77 -6.52
CA GLY A 152 18.87 15.39 -7.90
C GLY A 152 17.85 14.41 -8.49
N ALA A 153 18.30 13.47 -9.32
CA ALA A 153 17.41 12.51 -9.98
C ALA A 153 16.57 11.64 -9.01
N PRO A 154 17.12 11.12 -7.89
CA PRO A 154 16.34 10.39 -6.88
C PRO A 154 15.18 11.20 -6.31
N LEU A 155 15.38 12.49 -6.00
CA LEU A 155 14.33 13.40 -5.53
C LEU A 155 13.16 13.46 -6.52
N TRP A 156 13.45 13.76 -7.79
CA TRP A 156 12.41 13.90 -8.80
C TRP A 156 11.67 12.60 -9.06
N ALA A 157 12.37 11.47 -9.03
CA ALA A 157 11.76 10.15 -9.13
C ALA A 157 10.80 9.88 -7.96
N THR A 158 11.24 10.14 -6.73
CA THR A 158 10.40 9.97 -5.53
C THR A 158 9.17 10.87 -5.54
N LEU A 159 9.31 12.14 -5.95
CA LEU A 159 8.19 13.06 -6.10
C LEU A 159 7.20 12.60 -7.17
N ALA A 160 7.69 12.10 -8.31
CA ALA A 160 6.84 11.53 -9.36
C ALA A 160 6.05 10.31 -8.86
N GLY A 161 6.70 9.42 -8.09
CA GLY A 161 6.04 8.29 -7.43
C GLY A 161 4.94 8.74 -6.46
N GLY A 162 5.23 9.73 -5.61
CA GLY A 162 4.27 10.30 -4.67
C GLY A 162 3.06 10.93 -5.37
N LEU A 163 3.31 11.74 -6.41
CA LEU A 163 2.24 12.34 -7.21
C LEU A 163 1.37 11.26 -7.88
N PHE A 164 1.99 10.23 -8.46
CA PHE A 164 1.26 9.13 -9.09
C PHE A 164 0.37 8.40 -8.07
N TYR A 165 0.89 8.12 -6.88
CA TYR A 165 0.13 7.48 -5.81
C TYR A 165 -1.05 8.33 -5.32
N ILE A 166 -0.87 9.65 -5.22
CA ILE A 166 -1.95 10.59 -4.90
C ILE A 166 -3.04 10.54 -5.97
N ILE A 167 -2.68 10.54 -7.26
CA ILE A 167 -3.65 10.45 -8.36
C ILE A 167 -4.46 9.15 -8.26
N MET A 168 -3.80 8.02 -7.98
CA MET A 168 -4.48 6.73 -7.81
C MET A 168 -5.41 6.75 -6.59
N THR A 169 -4.97 7.33 -5.47
CA THR A 169 -5.78 7.50 -4.26
C THR A 169 -7.03 8.33 -4.55
N VAL A 170 -6.91 9.44 -5.29
CA VAL A 170 -8.05 10.25 -5.71
C VAL A 170 -8.99 9.47 -6.63
N ALA A 171 -8.46 8.61 -7.51
CA ALA A 171 -9.26 7.76 -8.37
C ALA A 171 -10.09 6.74 -7.56
N ASP A 172 -9.52 6.13 -6.53
CA ASP A 172 -10.25 5.24 -5.61
C ASP A 172 -11.35 5.97 -4.84
N ILE A 173 -11.07 7.17 -4.31
CA ILE A 173 -12.08 8.01 -3.64
C ILE A 173 -13.23 8.33 -4.60
N LYS A 174 -12.92 8.82 -5.81
CA LYS A 174 -13.94 9.18 -6.80
C LYS A 174 -14.74 7.99 -7.32
N SER A 175 -14.16 6.80 -7.29
CA SER A 175 -14.83 5.55 -7.70
C SER A 175 -15.69 4.94 -6.58
N GLY A 176 -15.70 5.54 -5.38
CA GLY A 176 -16.40 5.02 -4.20
C GLY A 176 -15.76 3.75 -3.65
N ASN A 177 -14.48 3.51 -3.94
CA ASN A 177 -13.76 2.35 -3.43
C ASN A 177 -13.53 2.45 -1.92
N PHE A 178 -13.29 3.67 -1.42
CA PHE A 178 -13.13 3.99 0.00
C PHE A 178 -14.41 4.50 0.68
N ASP A 179 -15.57 4.38 0.04
CA ASP A 179 -16.84 4.72 0.69
C ASP A 179 -17.06 3.83 1.93
N GLU A 180 -17.54 4.42 3.02
CA GLU A 180 -17.97 3.66 4.20
C GLU A 180 -19.08 2.66 3.84
N PHE A 181 -19.15 1.57 4.59
CA PHE A 181 -20.18 0.57 4.46
C PHE A 181 -21.55 1.14 4.83
N LYS A 182 -22.52 1.00 3.92
CA LYS A 182 -23.90 1.48 4.11
C LYS A 182 -24.87 0.32 3.93
N THR A 183 -25.74 0.14 4.92
CA THR A 183 -26.87 -0.79 4.86
C THR A 183 -28.09 -0.13 4.23
N VAL A 184 -28.92 -0.92 3.55
CA VAL A 184 -30.23 -0.49 3.01
C VAL A 184 -31.33 -0.80 4.01
#